data_AF-A0A6J1WPB8-F1
#
_entry.id   AF-A0A6J1WPB8-F1
#
_cell.length_a   1.000
_cell.length_b   1.000
_cell.length_c   1.000
_cell.angle_alpha   90.00
_cell.angle_beta   90.00
_cell.angle_gamma   90.00
#
_symmetry.space_group_name_H-M   'P 1'
#
loop_
_entity.id
_entity.type
_entity.pdbx_description
1 polymer ?
#
loop_
_entity_poly.entity_id
_entity_poly.type
_entity_poly.pdbx_seq_one_letter_code
_entity_poly.pdbx_strand_id
1 'polypeptide(L)'
;MHLIYCFILFVTLQWSYVNGDCGVVSKSEWDGLNPAHVQYLPRPVDLVIIAHTVTPTCNTDQRCAELVRNIQTNQIENLGFWDIGYK
;
A
#
# COMPACT_ATOMS: atom_id res chain seq x y z
N MET A 1 -37.84 27.14 15.40
CA MET A 1 -37.18 26.23 16.38
C MET A 1 -36.85 24.86 15.80
N HIS A 2 -37.78 24.16 15.11
CA HIS A 2 -37.48 22.84 14.52
C HIS A 2 -36.45 22.85 13.38
N LEU A 3 -36.46 23.89 12.52
CA LEU A 3 -35.50 24.03 11.41
C LEU A 3 -34.05 24.22 11.88
N ILE A 4 -33.85 24.89 13.02
CA ILE A 4 -32.53 25.12 13.61
C ILE A 4 -31.94 23.82 14.18
N TYR A 5 -32.77 22.98 14.79
CA TYR A 5 -32.36 21.66 15.28
C TYR A 5 -31.93 20.71 14.16
N CYS A 6 -32.65 20.69 13.02
CA CYS A 6 -32.24 19.91 11.85
C CYS A 6 -30.91 20.38 11.25
N PHE A 7 -30.67 21.69 11.23
CA PHE A 7 -29.42 22.26 10.72
C PHE A 7 -28.22 21.92 11.61
N ILE A 8 -28.39 21.96 12.94
CA ILE A 8 -27.37 21.54 13.90
C ILE A 8 -27.06 20.03 13.76
N LEU A 9 -28.09 19.19 13.58
CA LEU A 9 -27.91 17.75 13.37
C LEU A 9 -27.11 17.43 12.09
N PHE A 10 -27.33 18.20 11.02
CA PHE A 10 -26.60 18.09 9.74
C PHE A 10 -25.14 18.55 9.85
N VAL A 11 -24.86 19.56 10.68
CA VAL A 11 -23.49 20.06 10.94
C VAL A 11 -22.72 19.14 11.89
N THR A 12 -23.37 18.48 12.86
CA THR A 12 -22.72 17.48 13.72
C THR A 12 -22.52 16.12 13.04
N LEU A 13 -23.24 15.86 11.94
CA LEU A 13 -22.97 14.78 10.99
C LEU A 13 -21.90 15.21 9.96
N GLN A 14 -21.01 16.14 10.31
CA GLN A 14 -19.72 16.25 9.65
C GLN A 14 -19.01 14.91 9.80
N TRP A 15 -19.18 14.08 8.76
CA TRP A 15 -18.37 12.92 8.48
C TRP A 15 -16.92 13.28 8.80
N SER A 16 -16.37 12.67 9.83
CA SER A 16 -14.95 12.68 10.07
C SER A 16 -14.29 12.13 8.80
N TYR A 17 -13.75 13.00 7.95
CA TYR A 17 -12.94 12.56 6.83
C TYR A 17 -11.70 11.92 7.43
N VAL A 18 -11.68 10.59 7.46
CA VAL A 18 -10.46 9.84 7.71
C VAL A 18 -9.61 10.03 6.46
N ASN A 19 -8.52 10.79 6.60
CA ASN A 19 -7.48 10.82 5.58
C ASN A 19 -6.84 9.43 5.57
N GLY A 20 -7.10 8.65 4.52
CA GLY A 20 -6.52 7.32 4.32
C GLY A 20 -5.08 7.36 3.82
N ASP A 21 -4.39 8.49 3.98
CA ASP A 21 -2.99 8.63 3.62
C ASP A 21 -2.13 7.91 4.67
N CYS A 22 -1.57 6.77 4.28
CA CYS A 22 -0.71 5.95 5.12
C CYS A 22 0.79 6.21 4.86
N GLY A 23 1.16 7.24 4.10
CA GLY A 23 2.57 7.53 3.77
C GLY A 23 3.21 6.41 2.94
N VAL A 24 2.54 5.99 1.86
CA VAL A 24 3.03 4.92 0.98
C VAL A 24 4.32 5.35 0.29
N VAL A 25 5.39 4.56 0.49
CA VAL A 25 6.66 4.73 -0.21
C VAL A 25 6.55 4.11 -1.61
N SER A 26 6.66 4.94 -2.64
CA SER A 26 6.56 4.54 -4.03
C SER A 26 7.73 3.67 -4.48
N LYS A 27 7.53 2.94 -5.58
CA LYS A 27 8.54 2.06 -6.18
C LYS A 27 9.85 2.79 -6.54
N SER A 28 9.74 4.02 -7.01
CA SER A 28 10.89 4.87 -7.31
C SER A 28 11.66 5.29 -6.06
N GLU A 29 10.99 5.48 -4.92
CA GLU A 29 11.64 5.95 -3.69
C GLU A 29 12.53 4.89 -3.04
N TRP A 30 12.31 3.60 -3.34
CA TRP A 30 13.21 2.52 -2.91
C TRP A 30 14.07 1.94 -4.05
N ASP A 31 14.18 2.63 -5.18
CA ASP A 31 14.96 2.23 -6.36
C ASP A 31 14.55 0.84 -6.92
N GLY A 32 13.25 0.58 -7.02
CA GLY A 32 12.72 -0.67 -7.54
C GLY A 32 12.85 -0.85 -9.04
N LEU A 33 13.11 -2.09 -9.47
CA LEU A 33 13.21 -2.50 -10.88
C LEU A 33 11.85 -2.41 -11.58
N ASN A 34 11.82 -2.06 -12.86
CA ASN A 34 10.58 -2.11 -13.65
C ASN A 34 10.01 -3.55 -13.71
N PRO A 35 8.67 -3.72 -13.68
CA PRO A 35 8.07 -5.03 -13.83
C PRO A 35 8.29 -5.57 -15.25
N ALA A 36 8.50 -6.87 -15.38
CA ALA A 36 8.62 -7.54 -16.68
C ALA A 36 7.28 -7.54 -17.43
N HIS A 37 6.16 -7.59 -16.71
CA HIS A 37 4.81 -7.53 -17.25
C HIS A 37 3.84 -6.98 -16.19
N VAL A 38 2.76 -6.35 -16.65
CA VAL A 38 1.73 -5.76 -15.78
C VAL A 38 0.37 -6.32 -16.16
N GLN A 39 -0.30 -6.94 -15.19
CA GLN A 39 -1.71 -7.34 -15.29
C GLN A 39 -2.54 -6.52 -14.30
N TYR A 40 -3.58 -5.86 -14.78
CA TYR A 40 -4.47 -5.06 -13.95
C TYR A 40 -5.53 -5.95 -13.27
N LEU A 41 -5.80 -5.67 -12.00
CA LEU A 41 -6.88 -6.30 -11.26
C LEU A 41 -8.20 -5.54 -11.50
N PRO A 42 -9.35 -6.23 -11.59
CA PRO A 42 -10.66 -5.59 -11.57
C PRO A 42 -10.85 -4.85 -10.25
N ARG A 43 -11.60 -3.74 -10.29
CA ARG A 43 -11.91 -2.93 -9.10
C ARG A 43 -13.43 -2.94 -8.83
N PRO A 44 -13.87 -2.92 -7.55
CA PRO A 44 -13.04 -2.94 -6.32
C PRO A 44 -12.37 -4.30 -6.08
N VAL A 45 -11.35 -4.32 -5.20
CA VAL A 45 -10.72 -5.56 -4.73
C VAL A 45 -11.41 -6.00 -3.45
N ASP A 46 -11.96 -7.22 -3.44
CA ASP A 46 -12.81 -7.71 -2.34
C ASP A 46 -12.07 -8.60 -1.32
N LEU A 47 -10.82 -8.97 -1.60
CA LEU A 47 -10.03 -9.87 -0.75
C LEU A 47 -8.63 -9.29 -0.48
N VAL A 48 -8.26 -9.22 0.80
CA VAL A 48 -6.92 -8.83 1.26
C VAL A 48 -6.25 -10.04 1.92
N ILE A 49 -5.04 -10.39 1.47
CA ILE A 49 -4.23 -11.47 2.03
C ILE A 49 -3.02 -10.85 2.73
N ILE A 50 -2.87 -11.12 4.04
CA ILE A 50 -1.75 -10.64 4.83
C ILE A 50 -0.69 -11.73 4.91
N ALA A 51 0.56 -11.38 4.57
CA ALA A 51 1.68 -12.31 4.54
C ALA A 51 2.94 -11.68 5.16
N HIS A 52 3.78 -12.50 5.78
CA HIS A 52 5.11 -12.11 6.23
C HIS A 52 6.16 -12.38 5.14
N THR A 53 7.29 -11.66 5.14
CA THR A 53 8.36 -11.84 4.15
C THR A 53 9.33 -13.00 4.45
N VAL A 54 9.37 -13.50 5.70
CA VAL A 54 10.38 -14.47 6.19
C VAL A 54 11.83 -13.97 6.00
N THR A 55 12.03 -12.65 6.06
CA THR A 55 13.35 -12.01 6.01
C THR A 55 13.69 -11.38 7.37
N PRO A 56 14.96 -10.97 7.61
CA PRO A 56 15.25 -10.08 8.72
C PRO A 56 14.37 -8.83 8.71
N THR A 57 14.07 -8.30 9.89
CA THR A 57 13.34 -7.04 10.03
C THR A 57 14.21 -5.83 9.67
N CYS A 58 13.58 -4.72 9.32
CA CYS A 58 14.23 -3.41 9.16
C CYS A 58 13.44 -2.34 9.91
N ASN A 59 14.12 -1.24 10.25
CA ASN A 59 13.56 -0.14 11.03
C ASN A 59 14.10 1.23 10.61
N THR A 60 14.79 1.30 9.46
CA THR A 60 15.24 2.54 8.84
C THR A 60 14.94 2.49 7.35
N ASP A 61 14.62 3.64 6.75
CA ASP A 61 14.24 3.71 5.33
C ASP A 61 15.32 3.10 4.43
N GLN A 62 16.59 3.42 4.70
CA GLN A 62 17.73 2.89 3.96
C GLN A 62 17.78 1.35 4.02
N ARG A 63 17.62 0.77 5.22
CA ARG A 63 17.68 -0.69 5.39
C ARG A 63 16.45 -1.38 4.80
N CYS A 64 15.27 -0.77 4.94
CA CYS A 64 14.06 -1.31 4.36
C CYS A 64 14.08 -1.26 2.84
N ALA A 65 14.52 -0.16 2.23
CA ALA A 65 14.70 -0.06 0.79
C ALA A 65 15.68 -1.13 0.26
N GLU A 66 16.79 -1.36 0.96
CA GLU A 66 17.74 -2.43 0.61
C GLU A 66 17.10 -3.82 0.66
N LEU A 67 16.37 -4.14 1.74
CA LEU A 67 15.70 -5.44 1.87
C LEU A 67 14.61 -5.64 0.81
N VAL A 68 13.79 -4.62 0.55
CA VAL A 68 12.73 -4.68 -0.47
C VAL A 68 13.32 -4.90 -1.86
N ARG A 69 14.42 -4.23 -2.21
CA ARG A 69 15.15 -4.49 -3.46
C ARG A 69 15.64 -5.93 -3.54
N ASN A 70 16.26 -6.45 -2.48
CA ASN A 70 16.77 -7.82 -2.46
C ASN A 70 15.63 -8.85 -2.62
N ILE A 71 14.48 -8.61 -1.99
CA ILE A 71 13.27 -9.43 -2.17
C ILE A 71 12.81 -9.39 -3.63
N GLN A 72 12.69 -8.19 -4.20
CA GLN A 72 12.27 -8.02 -5.60
C GLN A 72 13.22 -8.75 -6.55
N THR A 73 14.54 -8.53 -6.41
CA THR A 73 15.56 -9.19 -7.22
C THR A 73 15.45 -10.70 -7.12
N ASN A 74 15.33 -11.27 -5.92
CA ASN A 74 15.19 -12.70 -5.75
C ASN A 74 13.91 -13.25 -6.41
N GLN A 75 12.78 -12.56 -6.25
CA GLN A 75 11.51 -12.97 -6.83
C GLN A 75 11.53 -12.94 -8.37
N ILE A 76 12.16 -11.92 -8.97
CA ILE A 76 12.30 -11.81 -10.41
C ILE A 76 13.31 -12.85 -10.94
N GLU A 77 14.53 -12.86 -10.40
CA GLU A 77 15.63 -13.64 -10.96
C GLU A 77 15.54 -15.13 -10.65
N ASN A 78 15.09 -15.51 -9.46
CA ASN A 78 15.11 -16.91 -9.01
C ASN A 78 13.74 -17.57 -8.99
N LEU A 79 12.66 -16.81 -8.79
CA LEU A 79 11.29 -17.35 -8.72
C LEU A 79 10.47 -17.10 -9.99
N GLY A 80 10.99 -16.32 -10.94
CA GLY A 80 10.33 -16.02 -12.21
C GLY A 80 9.10 -15.13 -12.08
N PHE A 81 8.98 -14.36 -10.99
CA PHE A 81 7.91 -13.39 -10.84
C PHE A 81 8.14 -12.21 -11.78
N TRP A 82 7.05 -11.55 -12.19
CA TRP A 82 7.16 -10.36 -13.04
C TRP A 82 7.55 -9.10 -12.26
N ASP A 83 7.41 -9.12 -10.93
CA ASP A 83 7.73 -8.03 -10.01
C ASP A 83 7.80 -8.57 -8.58
N ILE A 84 7.92 -7.68 -7.59
CA ILE A 84 7.69 -8.03 -6.18
C ILE A 84 6.26 -8.59 -5.99
N GLY A 85 6.17 -9.71 -5.29
CA GLY A 85 4.95 -10.50 -5.11
C GLY A 85 3.92 -9.91 -4.13
N TYR A 86 4.22 -8.78 -3.52
CA TYR A 86 3.37 -8.06 -2.56
C TYR A 86 2.82 -6.77 -3.20
N LYS A 87 1.67 -6.28 -2.73
CA LYS A 87 0.97 -5.10 -3.28
C LYS A 87 0.71 -4.05 -2.22
#